data_AF-A0A967RDL4-F1
#
_entry.id   AF-A0A967RDL4-F1
#
_cell.length_a   1.000
_cell.length_b   1.000
_cell.length_c   1.000
_cell.angle_alpha   90.00
_cell.angle_beta   90.00
_cell.angle_gamma   90.00
#
_symmetry.space_group_name_H-M   'P 1'
#
loop_
_entity.id
_entity.type
_entity.pdbx_description
1 polymer ?
#
loop_
_entity_poly.entity_id
_entity_poly.type
_entity_poly.pdbx_seq_one_letter_code
_entity_poly.pdbx_strand_id
1 'polypeptide(L)'
;VSGFARMVKIIKELADELCNGRLVFSLEGGYNLTALAASVKATFDVLLGNTDIEDRLGQPPHRFAAPDLTQLIKAIKEIHVLL
;
A
#
# COMPACT_ATOMS: atom_id res chain seq x y z
N VAL A 1 3.45 -2.15 -9.80
CA VAL A 1 3.42 -3.21 -8.75
C VAL A 1 4.14 -2.77 -7.49
N SER A 2 5.32 -2.18 -7.61
CA SER A 2 6.13 -1.60 -6.52
C SER A 2 5.36 -0.73 -5.52
N GLY A 3 4.38 0.05 -5.98
CA GLY A 3 3.49 0.83 -5.10
C GLY A 3 2.71 -0.03 -4.09
N PHE A 4 2.19 -1.19 -4.51
CA PHE A 4 1.51 -2.12 -3.60
C PHE A 4 2.47 -2.70 -2.56
N ALA A 5 3.66 -3.14 -2.98
CA ALA A 5 4.68 -3.63 -2.03
C ALA A 5 5.04 -2.57 -0.99
N ARG A 6 5.18 -1.30 -1.40
CA ARG A 6 5.45 -0.20 -0.45
C ARG A 6 4.31 0.00 0.55
N MET A 7 3.05 -0.02 0.09
CA MET A 7 1.89 0.10 0.98
C MET A 7 1.82 -1.07 1.97
N VAL A 8 2.00 -2.31 1.49
CA VAL A 8 1.99 -3.50 2.34
C VAL A 8 3.13 -3.46 3.37
N LYS A 9 4.31 -2.99 2.99
CA LYS A 9 5.44 -2.82 3.92
C LYS A 9 5.10 -1.86 5.06
N ILE A 10 4.54 -0.69 4.74
CA ILE A 10 4.12 0.30 5.74
C ILE A 10 3.05 -0.29 6.68
N ILE A 11 2.05 -0.97 6.12
CA ILE A 11 0.97 -1.58 6.92
C ILE A 11 1.50 -2.71 7.80
N LYS A 12 2.41 -3.54 7.29
CA LYS A 12 3.07 -4.61 8.06
C LYS A 12 3.88 -4.03 9.22
N GLU A 13 4.69 -3.01 8.98
CA GLU A 13 5.47 -2.33 10.03
C GLU A 13 4.56 -1.74 11.12
N LEU A 14 3.45 -1.11 10.74
CA LEU A 14 2.43 -0.63 11.67
C LEU A 14 1.75 -1.78 12.44
N ALA A 15 1.49 -2.92 11.80
CA ALA A 15 0.92 -4.07 12.48
C ALA A 15 1.91 -4.71 13.46
N ASP A 16 3.21 -4.73 13.13
CA ASP A 16 4.27 -5.15 14.03
C ASP A 16 4.31 -4.25 15.29
N GLU A 17 4.15 -2.93 15.12
CA GLU A 17 4.13 -1.94 16.22
C GLU A 17 2.82 -1.96 17.04
N LEU A 18 1.67 -1.97 16.38
CA LEU A 18 0.37 -1.67 17.01
C LEU A 18 -0.48 -2.92 17.27
N CYS A 19 -0.19 -4.02 16.58
CA CYS A 19 -1.06 -5.21 16.52
C CYS A 19 -0.32 -6.52 16.84
N ASN A 20 0.89 -6.48 17.40
CA ASN A 20 1.77 -7.63 17.64
C ASN A 20 1.98 -8.49 16.38
N GLY A 21 2.17 -7.84 15.23
CA GLY A 21 2.37 -8.50 13.94
C GLY A 21 1.13 -9.18 13.36
N ARG A 22 -0.06 -9.04 13.98
CA ARG A 22 -1.30 -9.60 13.45
C ARG A 22 -1.85 -8.71 12.35
N LEU A 23 -1.91 -9.24 11.13
CA LEU A 23 -2.41 -8.55 9.95
C LEU A 23 -3.14 -9.53 9.02
N VAL A 24 -4.26 -9.07 8.45
CA VAL A 24 -5.02 -9.81 7.44
C VAL A 24 -5.33 -8.86 6.29
N PHE A 25 -5.15 -9.32 5.05
CA PHE A 25 -5.59 -8.63 3.84
C PHE A 25 -6.77 -9.40 3.23
N SER A 26 -7.77 -8.64 2.74
CA SER A 26 -8.88 -9.17 1.94
C SER A 26 -8.79 -8.61 0.52
N LEU A 27 -9.02 -9.46 -0.48
CA LEU A 27 -9.05 -9.02 -1.87
C LEU A 27 -10.44 -8.44 -2.17
N GLU A 28 -10.47 -7.17 -2.57
CA GLU A 28 -11.69 -6.48 -3.02
C GLU A 28 -11.82 -6.60 -4.55
N GLY A 29 -11.62 -5.49 -5.27
CA GLY A 29 -11.72 -5.43 -6.73
C GLY A 29 -10.38 -5.51 -7.47
N GLY A 30 -10.48 -5.50 -8.80
CA GLY A 30 -9.35 -5.48 -9.72
C GLY A 30 -9.71 -6.12 -11.04
N TYR A 31 -9.80 -5.33 -12.11
CA TYR A 31 -10.31 -5.83 -13.40
C TYR A 31 -9.22 -6.05 -14.44
N ASN A 32 -8.02 -5.49 -14.22
CA ASN A 32 -6.84 -5.85 -14.97
C ASN A 32 -6.20 -7.08 -14.30
N LEU A 33 -6.46 -8.26 -14.85
CA LEU A 33 -6.05 -9.54 -14.24
C LEU A 33 -4.52 -9.67 -14.08
N THR A 34 -3.75 -9.16 -15.05
CA THR A 34 -2.29 -9.15 -14.98
C THR A 34 -1.79 -8.27 -13.83
N ALA A 35 -2.35 -7.06 -13.70
CA ALA A 35 -2.00 -6.15 -12.62
C ALA A 35 -2.45 -6.69 -11.25
N LEU A 36 -3.63 -7.31 -11.19
CA LEU A 36 -4.17 -7.92 -9.99
C LEU A 36 -3.29 -9.06 -9.48
N ALA A 37 -2.94 -10.00 -10.36
CA ALA A 37 -2.05 -11.11 -9.99
C ALA A 37 -0.69 -10.59 -9.51
N ALA A 38 -0.13 -9.59 -10.19
CA ALA A 38 1.16 -9.03 -9.82
C ALA A 38 1.13 -8.25 -8.49
N SER A 39 0.06 -7.50 -8.19
CA SER A 39 -0.07 -6.79 -6.92
C SER A 39 -0.32 -7.73 -5.74
N VAL A 40 -1.09 -8.80 -5.94
CA VAL A 40 -1.30 -9.85 -4.93
C VAL A 40 0.00 -10.60 -4.66
N LYS A 41 0.76 -10.99 -5.70
CA LYS A 41 2.09 -11.59 -5.54
C LYS A 41 3.00 -10.67 -4.72
N ALA A 42 3.09 -9.39 -5.07
CA ALA A 42 3.92 -8.43 -4.35
C ALA A 42 3.51 -8.26 -2.88
N THR A 43 2.23 -8.42 -2.57
CA THR A 43 1.72 -8.44 -1.18
C THR A 43 2.29 -9.64 -0.42
N PHE A 44 2.20 -10.84 -1.00
CA PHE A 44 2.78 -12.05 -0.40
C PHE A 44 4.29 -11.97 -0.27
N ASP A 45 5.01 -11.44 -1.28
CA ASP A 45 6.46 -11.26 -1.21
C ASP A 45 6.86 -10.46 0.02
N VAL A 46 6.21 -9.32 0.29
CA VAL A 46 6.49 -8.50 1.47
C VAL A 46 6.14 -9.24 2.77
N LEU A 47 5.02 -9.96 2.81
CA LEU A 47 4.61 -10.73 4.00
C LEU A 47 5.57 -11.88 4.32
N LEU A 48 6.16 -12.49 3.29
CA LEU A 48 7.17 -13.54 3.40
C LEU A 48 8.58 -12.99 3.68
N GLY A 49 8.77 -11.66 3.68
CA GLY A 49 10.06 -11.02 3.91
C GLY A 49 10.96 -10.94 2.67
N ASN A 50 10.43 -11.20 1.47
CA ASN A 50 11.16 -11.02 0.23
C ASN A 50 11.35 -9.52 -0.05
N THR A 51 12.56 -9.15 -0.48
CA THR A 51 12.93 -7.75 -0.78
C THR A 51 12.97 -7.44 -2.27
N ASP A 52 13.12 -8.45 -3.11
CA ASP A 52 13.14 -8.31 -4.57
C ASP A 52 11.72 -8.36 -5.13
N ILE A 53 11.15 -7.18 -5.40
CA ILE A 53 9.78 -7.04 -5.90
C ILE A 53 9.81 -6.82 -7.41
N GLU A 54 9.34 -7.82 -8.13
CA GLU A 54 9.20 -7.76 -9.59
C GLU A 54 8.05 -6.81 -10.00
N ASP A 55 8.35 -5.84 -10.86
CA ASP A 55 7.38 -4.89 -11.42
C ASP A 55 7.45 -4.82 -12.95
N ARG A 56 6.95 -5.86 -13.62
CA ARG A 56 6.92 -5.92 -15.11
C ARG A 56 6.01 -4.88 -15.76
N LEU A 57 5.06 -4.31 -15.02
CA LEU A 57 4.19 -3.25 -15.52
C LEU A 57 4.89 -1.88 -15.54
N GLY A 58 5.96 -1.73 -14.75
CA GLY A 58 6.77 -0.52 -14.72
C GLY A 58 6.02 0.69 -14.14
N GLN A 59 6.59 1.87 -14.41
CA GLN A 59 5.98 3.14 -14.01
C GLN A 59 4.77 3.48 -14.90
N PRO A 60 3.74 4.14 -14.36
CA PRO A 60 2.62 4.58 -15.16
C PRO A 60 3.10 5.55 -16.26
N PRO A 61 2.54 5.47 -17.48
CA PRO A 61 2.95 6.31 -18.61
C PRO A 61 2.63 7.80 -18.39
N HIS A 62 1.65 8.09 -17.52
CA HIS A 62 1.26 9.44 -17.15
C HIS A 62 1.66 9.72 -15.71
N ARG A 63 2.40 10.80 -15.50
CA ARG A 63 2.67 11.34 -14.16
C ARG A 63 1.54 12.28 -13.79
N PHE A 64 0.76 11.90 -12.79
CA PHE A 64 -0.21 12.80 -12.18
C PHE A 64 0.51 13.61 -11.10
N ALA A 65 0.23 14.91 -11.04
CA ALA A 65 0.59 15.70 -9.86
C ALA A 65 -0.13 15.10 -8.65
N ALA A 66 0.57 14.98 -7.53
CA ALA A 66 -0.09 14.57 -6.29
C ALA A 66 -1.20 15.58 -5.96
N PRO A 67 -2.41 15.12 -5.62
CA PRO A 67 -3.47 16.03 -5.20
C PRO A 67 -3.04 16.77 -3.92
N ASP A 68 -3.55 17.98 -3.74
CA ASP A 68 -3.38 18.68 -2.46
C ASP A 68 -4.18 17.94 -1.37
N LEU A 69 -3.48 17.48 -0.34
CA LEU A 69 -4.05 16.77 0.79
C LEU A 69 -4.20 17.65 2.04
N THR A 70 -3.92 18.96 1.96
CA THR A 70 -3.87 19.86 3.12
C THR A 70 -5.16 19.86 3.92
N GLN A 71 -6.32 19.97 3.25
CA GLN A 71 -7.62 19.96 3.92
C GLN A 71 -7.93 18.60 4.55
N LEU A 72 -7.57 17.50 3.89
CA LEU A 72 -7.78 16.16 4.42
C LEU A 72 -6.91 15.91 5.67
N ILE A 73 -5.65 16.31 5.63
CA ILE A 73 -4.73 16.23 6.78
C ILE A 73 -5.26 17.07 7.94
N LYS A 74 -5.77 18.27 7.68
CA LYS A 74 -6.39 19.11 8.71
C LYS A 74 -7.56 18.40 9.39
N ALA A 75 -8.50 17.87 8.61
CA ALA A 75 -9.67 17.15 9.15
C ALA A 75 -9.26 15.92 9.99
N ILE A 76 -8.27 15.14 9.53
CA ILE A 76 -7.75 13.99 10.29
C ILE A 76 -7.14 14.45 11.62
N LYS A 77 -6.36 15.53 11.64
CA LYS A 77 -5.75 16.05 12.88
C LYS A 77 -6.80 16.51 13.90
N GLU A 78 -7.88 17.15 13.46
CA GLU A 78 -9.00 17.55 14.32
C GLU A 78 -9.70 16.32 14.93
N ILE A 79 -9.99 15.28 14.13
CA ILE A 79 -10.61 14.03 14.60
C ILE A 79 -9.75 13.33 15.67
N HIS A 80 -8.44 13.33 15.49
CA HIS A 80 -7.50 12.65 16.39
C HIS A 80 -6.93 13.54 17.50
N VAL A 81 -7.43 14.77 17.68
CA VAL A 81 -7.00 15.72 18.72
C VAL A 81 -5.49 16.00 18.66
N LEU A 82 -4.98 16.20 17.45
CA LEU A 82 -3.56 16.49 17.18
C LEU A 82 -3.30 17.97 16.86
N LEU A 83 -4.34 18.81 16.83
CA LEU A 83 -4.32 20.27 16.66
C LEU A 83 -5.49 20.91 17.42
#